data_AF-A0A2U1MGU9-F1
#
_entry.id   AF-A0A2U1MGU9-F1
#
_cell.length_a   1.000
_cell.length_b   1.000
_cell.length_c   1.000
_cell.angle_alpha   90.00
_cell.angle_beta   90.00
_cell.angle_gamma   90.00
#
_symmetry.space_group_name_H-M   'P 1'
#
loop_
_entity.id
_entity.type
_entity.pdbx_description
1 polymer ?
#
loop_
_entity_poly.entity_id
_entity_poly.type
_entity_poly.pdbx_seq_one_letter_code
_entity_poly.pdbx_strand_id
1 'polypeptide(L)'
;MVPETQPINEEAVEVEQAVEVEEVAAKVVVTRPKKKVNAVWTPEEEEALAKAWIKISVDKEVDDRQTKQGFWKRVLKHYQSLMPRSTCTKDQLNSKWTPMNASIVAFNGYYQQVV
;
A
#
# COMPACT_ATOMS: atom_id res chain seq x y z
N MET A 1 -56.10 -13.88 29.45
CA MET A 1 -55.52 -12.86 30.36
C MET A 1 -54.10 -12.58 29.87
N VAL A 2 -53.77 -11.31 29.69
CA VAL A 2 -52.42 -10.75 29.42
C VAL A 2 -51.64 -10.61 30.75
N PRO A 3 -50.34 -10.25 30.81
CA PRO A 3 -49.16 -10.49 29.94
C PRO A 3 -47.89 -10.90 30.76
N GLU A 4 -46.70 -10.80 30.13
CA GLU A 4 -45.38 -10.45 30.71
C GLU A 4 -44.50 -11.55 31.36
N THR A 5 -43.31 -11.87 30.85
CA THR A 5 -42.05 -11.10 31.00
C THR A 5 -41.00 -11.70 30.03
N GLN A 6 -40.52 -10.94 29.05
CA GLN A 6 -39.27 -10.16 29.00
C GLN A 6 -38.05 -10.89 28.35
N PRO A 7 -37.15 -10.13 27.69
CA PRO A 7 -36.52 -10.52 26.42
C PRO A 7 -34.99 -10.55 26.46
N ILE A 8 -34.31 -11.37 25.66
CA ILE A 8 -32.90 -11.15 25.26
C ILE A 8 -32.50 -12.18 24.21
N ASN A 9 -32.25 -11.76 22.96
CA ASN A 9 -30.91 -11.46 22.43
C ASN A 9 -30.83 -11.55 20.89
N GLU A 10 -30.46 -10.41 20.31
CA GLU A 10 -29.62 -10.21 19.11
C GLU A 10 -29.83 -11.18 17.93
N GLU A 11 -30.81 -10.87 17.09
CA GLU A 11 -30.59 -10.15 15.82
C GLU A 11 -29.61 -10.87 14.88
N ALA A 12 -30.13 -11.94 14.28
CA ALA A 12 -29.89 -12.23 12.89
C ALA A 12 -30.60 -11.19 12.00
N VAL A 13 -30.21 -11.22 10.72
CA VAL A 13 -30.91 -10.68 9.55
C VAL A 13 -30.37 -9.33 9.07
N GLU A 14 -29.48 -9.45 8.09
CA GLU A 14 -29.56 -8.87 6.74
C GLU A 14 -30.56 -7.74 6.48
N VAL A 15 -30.24 -6.95 5.45
CA VAL A 15 -31.12 -6.27 4.50
C VAL A 15 -30.76 -4.79 4.34
N GLU A 16 -29.99 -4.60 3.27
CA GLU A 16 -30.09 -3.59 2.21
C GLU A 16 -31.16 -2.49 2.29
N GLN A 17 -30.88 -1.44 1.49
CA GLN A 17 -31.70 -0.26 1.12
C GLN A 17 -31.68 0.91 2.12
N ALA A 18 -30.94 1.99 1.87
CA ALA A 18 -31.09 3.02 0.84
C ALA A 18 -32.24 4.02 1.10
N VAL A 19 -31.95 5.29 0.79
CA VAL A 19 -32.84 6.47 0.68
C VAL A 19 -32.99 7.27 1.99
N GLU A 20 -32.21 8.35 2.21
CA GLU A 20 -32.51 9.79 1.93
C GLU A 20 -33.78 10.29 2.69
N VAL A 21 -33.87 11.42 3.42
CA VAL A 21 -33.57 12.83 3.09
C VAL A 21 -33.70 13.71 4.39
N GLU A 22 -32.90 14.80 4.50
CA GLU A 22 -33.05 16.06 5.30
C GLU A 22 -33.15 16.03 6.85
N GLU A 23 -32.62 16.98 7.65
CA GLU A 23 -32.29 18.41 7.44
C GLU A 23 -31.33 18.93 8.56
N VAL A 24 -30.62 20.03 8.24
CA VAL A 24 -29.99 21.06 9.11
C VAL A 24 -28.97 20.71 10.21
N ALA A 25 -27.71 21.14 10.00
CA ALA A 25 -27.13 22.33 10.66
C ALA A 25 -25.64 22.48 10.32
N ALA A 26 -25.30 23.65 9.75
CA ALA A 26 -23.97 24.02 9.30
C ALA A 26 -22.88 23.93 10.39
N LYS A 27 -21.82 23.12 10.16
CA LYS A 27 -20.53 23.24 10.86
C LYS A 27 -19.35 22.96 9.93
N VAL A 28 -18.68 24.06 9.55
CA VAL A 28 -17.24 24.20 9.25
C VAL A 28 -16.63 23.09 8.39
N VAL A 29 -16.52 23.35 7.08
CA VAL A 29 -15.68 22.55 6.17
C VAL A 29 -14.22 22.80 6.51
N VAL A 30 -13.67 22.03 7.45
CA VAL A 30 -12.24 21.72 7.46
C VAL A 30 -12.03 20.83 6.24
N THR A 31 -11.40 21.36 5.20
CA THR A 31 -10.99 20.57 4.06
C THR A 31 -9.95 19.54 4.54
N ARG A 32 -10.43 18.35 4.89
CA ARG A 32 -9.58 17.21 5.19
C ARG A 32 -8.71 16.97 3.96
N PRO A 33 -7.37 16.93 4.07
CA PRO A 33 -6.53 16.63 2.93
C PRO A 33 -7.00 15.30 2.35
N LYS A 34 -7.35 15.30 1.06
CA LYS A 34 -7.79 14.11 0.32
C LYS A 34 -6.80 13.00 0.63
N LYS A 35 -7.26 11.93 1.30
CA LYS A 35 -6.43 10.75 1.59
C LYS A 35 -5.84 10.32 0.25
N LYS A 36 -4.51 10.36 0.14
CA LYS A 36 -3.79 9.93 -1.05
C LYS A 36 -4.24 8.50 -1.31
N VAL A 37 -4.90 8.26 -2.44
CA VAL A 37 -5.28 6.92 -2.87
C VAL A 37 -3.98 6.13 -2.92
N ASN A 38 -3.85 5.10 -2.07
CA ASN A 38 -2.73 4.18 -2.16
C ASN A 38 -2.77 3.61 -3.57
N ALA A 39 -1.71 3.82 -4.34
CA ALA A 39 -1.63 3.24 -5.68
C ALA A 39 -1.89 1.73 -5.56
N VAL A 40 -2.88 1.24 -6.31
CA VAL A 40 -3.17 -0.19 -6.38
C VAL A 40 -1.99 -0.81 -7.14
N TRP A 41 -1.12 -1.49 -6.42
CA TRP A 41 0.04 -2.16 -7.02
C TRP A 41 -0.42 -3.44 -7.68
N THR A 42 -0.14 -3.56 -8.97
CA THR A 42 -0.33 -4.82 -9.69
C THR A 42 0.89 -5.74 -9.51
N PRO A 43 0.74 -7.06 -9.64
CA PRO A 43 1.88 -7.98 -9.54
C PRO A 43 2.96 -7.69 -10.59
N GLU A 44 2.57 -7.25 -11.79
CA GLU A 44 3.51 -6.85 -12.84
C GLU A 44 4.35 -5.62 -12.44
N GLU A 45 3.73 -4.65 -11.76
CA GLU A 45 4.44 -3.48 -11.22
C GLU A 45 5.38 -3.87 -10.07
N GLU A 46 4.96 -4.79 -9.20
CA GLU A 46 5.82 -5.32 -8.13
C GLU A 46 7.04 -6.06 -8.67
N GLU A 47 6.86 -6.87 -9.72
CA GLU A 47 7.96 -7.54 -10.42
C GLU A 47 8.91 -6.55 -11.08
N ALA A 48 8.37 -5.53 -11.76
CA ALA A 48 9.17 -4.50 -12.39
C ALA A 48 9.99 -3.71 -11.35
N LEU A 49 9.40 -3.42 -10.19
CA LEU A 49 10.09 -2.80 -9.06
C LEU A 49 11.24 -3.70 -8.56
N ALA A 50 11.00 -5.00 -8.36
CA ALA A 50 12.04 -5.92 -7.91
C ALA A 50 13.20 -6.02 -8.91
N LYS A 51 12.88 -6.18 -10.21
CA LYS A 51 13.88 -6.19 -11.29
C LYS A 51 14.70 -4.90 -11.31
N ALA A 52 14.04 -3.75 -11.20
CA ALA A 52 14.70 -2.46 -11.17
C ALA A 52 15.61 -2.30 -9.95
N TRP A 53 15.14 -2.68 -8.77
CA TRP A 53 15.91 -2.57 -7.54
C TRP A 53 17.16 -3.44 -7.57
N ILE A 54 17.04 -4.71 -7.99
CA ILE A 54 18.17 -5.65 -8.10
C ILE A 54 19.22 -5.12 -9.06
N LYS A 55 18.80 -4.64 -10.24
CA LYS A 55 19.73 -4.11 -11.25
C LYS A 55 20.55 -2.94 -10.71
N ILE A 56 19.94 -2.05 -9.93
CA ILE A 56 20.63 -0.90 -9.33
C ILE A 56 21.44 -1.30 -8.10
N SER A 57 21.01 -2.28 -7.31
CA SER A 57 21.74 -2.69 -6.10
C SER A 57 23.04 -3.44 -6.40
N VAL A 58 23.13 -4.12 -7.54
CA VAL A 58 24.37 -4.77 -8.03
C VAL A 58 25.24 -3.85 -8.89
N ASP A 59 24.78 -2.64 -9.17
CA ASP A 59 25.47 -1.72 -10.06
C ASP A 59 26.71 -1.12 -9.40
N LYS A 60 27.87 -1.22 -10.07
CA LYS A 60 29.16 -0.75 -9.54
C LYS A 60 29.23 0.76 -9.31
N GLU A 61 28.34 1.56 -9.92
CA GLU A 61 28.27 3.00 -9.66
C GLU A 61 27.59 3.32 -8.32
N VAL A 62 27.09 2.32 -7.58
CA VAL A 62 26.78 2.45 -6.14
C VAL A 62 28.09 2.41 -5.34
N ASP A 63 29.05 3.23 -5.75
CA ASP A 63 30.25 3.50 -4.96
C ASP A 63 29.85 4.35 -3.74
N ASP A 64 30.69 4.33 -2.70
CA ASP A 64 30.52 4.75 -1.29
C ASP A 64 29.85 6.13 -1.00
N ARG A 65 29.45 6.88 -2.03
CA ARG A 65 28.87 8.24 -1.95
C ARG A 65 27.41 8.33 -2.38
N GLN A 66 26.73 7.21 -2.67
CA GLN A 66 25.34 7.29 -3.12
C GLN A 66 24.36 7.57 -1.96
N THR A 67 23.73 8.74 -1.98
CA THR A 67 22.64 9.05 -1.04
C THR A 67 21.42 8.16 -1.29
N LYS A 68 20.64 7.86 -0.24
CA LYS A 68 19.37 7.11 -0.37
C LYS A 68 18.45 7.72 -1.44
N GLN A 69 18.40 9.05 -1.53
CA GLN A 69 17.62 9.74 -2.57
C GLN A 69 18.17 9.49 -3.97
N GLY A 70 19.49 9.49 -4.14
CA GLY A 70 20.15 9.15 -5.41
C GLY A 70 19.85 7.72 -5.85
N PHE A 71 19.94 6.77 -4.92
CA PHE A 71 19.60 5.36 -5.17
C PHE A 71 18.18 5.23 -5.73
N TRP A 72 17.18 5.77 -5.03
CA TRP A 72 15.78 5.66 -5.44
C TRP A 72 15.46 6.41 -6.73
N LYS A 73 16.19 7.48 -7.06
CA LYS A 73 16.07 8.13 -8.37
C LYS A 73 16.54 7.22 -9.51
N ARG A 74 17.63 6.47 -9.31
CA ARG A 74 18.13 5.49 -10.30
C ARG A 74 17.16 4.32 -10.45
N VAL A 75 16.64 3.80 -9.34
CA VAL A 75 15.60 2.76 -9.35
C VAL A 75 14.37 3.24 -10.09
N LEU A 76 13.88 4.45 -9.81
CA LEU A 76 12.73 5.04 -10.50
C LEU A 76 12.96 5.14 -12.01
N LYS A 77 14.14 5.63 -12.43
CA LYS A 77 14.48 5.74 -13.86
C LYS A 77 14.43 4.38 -14.56
N HIS A 78 14.94 3.33 -13.92
CA HIS A 78 14.92 2.00 -14.51
C HIS A 78 13.51 1.37 -14.47
N TYR A 79 12.77 1.59 -13.38
CA TYR A 79 11.37 1.19 -13.27
C TYR A 79 10.49 1.81 -14.35
N GLN A 80 10.63 3.11 -14.63
CA GLN A 80 9.89 3.80 -15.70
C GLN A 80 10.24 3.26 -17.09
N SER A 81 11.44 2.70 -17.28
CA SER A 81 11.81 2.03 -18.53
C SER A 81 11.10 0.68 -18.70
N LEU A 82 10.78 -0.01 -17.60
CA LEU A 82 10.05 -1.28 -17.61
C LEU A 82 8.54 -1.04 -17.66
N MET A 83 8.07 0.00 -16.98
CA MET A 83 6.66 0.34 -16.82
C MET A 83 6.39 1.81 -17.17
N PRO A 84 6.42 2.18 -18.47
CA PRO A 84 6.29 3.58 -18.90
C PRO A 84 4.93 4.21 -18.60
N ARG A 85 3.90 3.38 -18.38
CA ARG A 85 2.54 3.83 -18.04
C ARG A 85 2.35 4.13 -16.55
N SER A 86 3.30 3.73 -15.70
CA SER A 86 3.17 3.89 -14.25
C SER A 86 3.53 5.31 -13.83
N THR A 87 2.66 5.94 -13.03
CA THR A 87 2.87 7.29 -12.47
C THR A 87 3.55 7.27 -11.10
N CYS A 88 4.13 6.12 -10.72
CA CYS A 88 4.77 5.96 -9.43
C CYS A 88 5.94 6.93 -9.22
N THR A 89 6.02 7.47 -8.01
CA THR A 89 7.11 8.32 -7.55
C THR A 89 8.15 7.50 -6.78
N LYS A 90 9.35 8.06 -6.61
CA LYS A 90 10.44 7.43 -5.82
C LYS A 90 9.99 7.04 -4.40
N ASP A 91 9.14 7.87 -3.79
CA ASP A 91 8.69 7.69 -2.42
C ASP A 91 7.64 6.57 -2.33
N GLN A 92 6.82 6.42 -3.37
CA GLN A 92 5.91 5.27 -3.52
C GLN A 92 6.68 3.96 -3.71
N LEU A 93 7.73 3.96 -4.55
CA LEU A 93 8.60 2.78 -4.74
C LEU A 93 9.28 2.37 -3.43
N ASN A 94 9.87 3.33 -2.70
CA ASN A 94 10.50 3.04 -1.41
C ASN A 94 9.48 2.52 -0.37
N SER A 95 8.30 3.13 -0.31
CA SER A 95 7.23 2.72 0.62
C SER A 95 6.72 1.32 0.30
N LYS A 96 6.64 0.95 -0.98
CA LYS A 96 6.24 -0.39 -1.42
C LYS A 96 7.34 -1.44 -1.23
N TRP A 97 8.58 -1.08 -1.54
CA TRP A 97 9.72 -1.99 -1.42
C TRP A 97 10.02 -2.39 0.02
N THR A 98 9.85 -1.48 0.98
CA THR A 98 10.17 -1.74 2.39
C THR A 98 9.49 -3.01 2.94
N PRO A 99 8.15 -3.16 2.85
CA PRO A 99 7.49 -4.39 3.28
C PRO A 99 7.84 -5.61 2.42
N MET A 100 8.00 -5.45 1.10
CA MET A 100 8.42 -6.56 0.22
C MET A 100 9.78 -7.13 0.65
N ASN A 101 10.74 -6.25 0.90
CA ASN A 101 12.09 -6.63 1.32
C ASN A 101 12.09 -7.26 2.72
N ALA A 102 11.23 -6.81 3.64
CA ALA A 102 11.09 -7.43 4.94
C ALA A 102 10.64 -8.91 4.82
N SER A 103 9.65 -9.19 3.97
CA SER A 103 9.21 -10.56 3.69
C SER A 103 10.31 -11.40 3.05
N ILE A 104 11.07 -10.83 2.11
CA ILE A 104 12.20 -11.52 1.45
C ILE A 104 13.30 -11.85 2.46
N VAL A 105 13.67 -10.91 3.34
CA VAL A 105 14.68 -11.13 4.38
C VAL A 105 14.23 -12.18 5.38
N ALA A 106 12.96 -12.16 5.80
CA ALA A 106 12.41 -13.18 6.68
C ALA A 106 12.48 -14.59 6.04
N PHE A 107 12.05 -14.72 4.78
CA PHE A 107 12.17 -15.97 4.03
C PHE A 107 13.61 -16.47 3.96
N ASN A 108 14.57 -15.59 3.61
CA ASN A 108 15.97 -15.94 3.55
C ASN A 108 16.51 -16.40 4.92
N GLY A 109 16.08 -15.75 6.01
CA GLY A 109 16.45 -16.14 7.37
C GLY A 109 15.99 -17.56 7.73
N TYR A 110 14.75 -17.92 7.38
CA TYR A 110 14.26 -19.29 7.57
C TYR A 110 14.98 -20.29 6.67
N TYR A 111 15.23 -19.93 5.41
CA TYR A 111 15.93 -20.81 4.47
C TYR A 111 17.36 -21.13 4.94
N GLN A 112 18.09 -20.14 5.45
CA GLN A 112 19.44 -20.30 5.99
C GLN A 112 19.51 -21.14 7.28
N GLN A 113 18.41 -21.33 8.01
CA GLN A 113 18.37 -22.19 9.20
C GLN A 113 18.18 -23.67 8.86
N VAL A 114 17.67 -23.96 7.66
CA VAL A 114 17.36 -25.33 7.21
C VAL A 114 18.50 -25.94 6.39
N VAL A 115 19.38 -25.11 5.84
CA VAL A 115 20.59 -25.49 5.07
C VAL A 115 21.79 -25.54 5.98
#